data_AF-A0A1D3L160-F1
#
_entry.id   AF-A0A1D3L160-F1
#
_cell.length_a   1.000
_cell.length_b   1.000
_cell.length_c   1.000
_cell.angle_alpha   90.00
_cell.angle_beta   90.00
_cell.angle_gamma   90.00
#
_symmetry.space_group_name_H-M   'P 1'
#
loop_
_entity.id
_entity.type
_entity.pdbx_description
1 polymer ?
#
loop_
_entity_poly.entity_id
_entity_poly.type
_entity_poly.pdbx_seq_one_letter_code
_entity_poly.pdbx_strand_id
1 'polypeptide(L)'
;MGLYNGKLIELPKKGRALIVTDLHGNLDDFIRFIQIWKDFKDDNDYFIITGDLIHAMGVEDDRSLELLDYVKSHCETFRRFHLLLGNHEWATISDVSIYKGGVNQTLSFEVLLKEKFKAGWRKKLDEYAEFLEKLPVAVKTRNKVFISHAGPPKDVKSVKDLVNIAEGGYLGNTNLFQILWNRYGDYSKKDLDCFLKVVNCNAMIVGHTPVDGIKLIGKKQLIVSSSYSRGKKAYVELDLTEKIKNARDLLKMVRYIGE
;
A
#
# COMPACT_ATOMS: atom_id res chain seq x y z
N MET A 1 -14.31 18.42 5.79
CA MET A 1 -13.09 18.06 5.03
C MET A 1 -13.32 16.67 4.46
N GLY A 2 -13.21 16.51 3.14
CA GLY A 2 -13.34 15.20 2.52
C GLY A 2 -12.23 14.24 2.98
N LEU A 3 -12.51 12.95 2.91
CA LEU A 3 -11.56 11.87 3.22
C LEU A 3 -10.32 11.91 2.30
N TYR A 4 -10.49 12.41 1.07
CA TYR A 4 -9.44 12.52 0.06
C TYR A 4 -9.00 13.98 -0.10
N ASN A 5 -7.70 14.17 -0.22
CA ASN A 5 -7.04 15.41 -0.60
C ASN A 5 -5.95 15.08 -1.61
N GLY A 6 -6.28 15.18 -2.90
CA GLY A 6 -5.40 14.74 -3.99
C GLY A 6 -4.99 13.27 -3.81
N LYS A 7 -3.67 13.00 -3.84
CA LYS A 7 -3.08 11.67 -3.62
C LYS A 7 -2.96 11.24 -2.15
N LEU A 8 -3.50 11.99 -1.21
CA LEU A 8 -3.45 11.69 0.22
C LEU A 8 -4.86 11.45 0.79
N ILE A 9 -5.04 10.36 1.53
CA ILE A 9 -6.23 10.13 2.36
C ILE A 9 -5.98 10.67 3.77
N GLU A 10 -6.95 11.37 4.36
CA GLU A 10 -6.90 11.85 5.74
C GLU A 10 -7.99 11.21 6.62
N LEU A 11 -7.61 10.22 7.44
CA LEU A 11 -8.56 9.52 8.32
C LEU A 11 -8.87 10.32 9.61
N PRO A 12 -10.12 10.26 10.11
CA PRO A 12 -10.52 10.92 11.34
C PRO A 12 -9.90 10.24 12.58
N LYS A 13 -10.18 10.79 13.76
CA LYS A 13 -9.79 10.20 15.06
C LYS A 13 -10.94 9.35 15.64
N LYS A 14 -11.52 8.46 14.83
CA LYS A 14 -12.69 7.63 15.14
C LYS A 14 -12.62 6.32 14.36
N GLY A 15 -13.14 5.23 14.94
CA GLY A 15 -13.14 3.89 14.34
C GLY A 15 -11.75 3.26 14.28
N ARG A 16 -11.58 2.27 13.40
CA ARG A 16 -10.34 1.51 13.24
C ARG A 16 -9.88 1.48 11.78
N ALA A 17 -8.62 1.15 11.53
CA ALA A 17 -8.14 0.87 10.19
C ALA A 17 -7.46 -0.51 10.17
N LEU A 18 -7.96 -1.41 9.32
CA LEU A 18 -7.32 -2.66 8.95
C LEU A 18 -6.27 -2.37 7.87
N ILE A 19 -4.99 -2.55 8.20
CA ILE A 19 -3.87 -2.26 7.31
C ILE A 19 -3.24 -3.59 6.87
N VAL A 20 -3.26 -3.82 5.56
CA VAL A 20 -2.76 -5.00 4.87
C VAL A 20 -1.70 -4.58 3.86
N THR A 21 -0.60 -5.32 3.78
CA THR A 21 0.52 -5.03 2.86
C THR A 21 0.69 -6.15 1.81
N ASP A 22 1.40 -5.84 0.72
CA ASP A 22 2.01 -6.74 -0.27
C ASP A 22 1.28 -8.08 -0.49
N LEU A 23 0.24 -8.09 -1.33
CA LEU A 23 -0.54 -9.30 -1.64
C LEU A 23 -0.01 -10.07 -2.85
N HIS A 24 0.56 -9.39 -3.84
CA HIS A 24 1.17 -10.00 -5.05
C HIS A 24 0.33 -11.13 -5.66
N GLY A 25 -0.94 -10.89 -5.94
CA GLY A 25 -1.82 -11.87 -6.57
C GLY A 25 -2.24 -13.03 -5.66
N ASN A 26 -1.91 -13.04 -4.37
CA ASN A 26 -2.26 -14.12 -3.45
C ASN A 26 -3.75 -14.03 -3.02
N LEU A 27 -4.60 -14.82 -3.68
CA LEU A 27 -6.04 -14.83 -3.42
C LEU A 27 -6.42 -15.40 -2.06
N ASP A 28 -5.71 -16.42 -1.58
CA ASP A 28 -6.06 -17.08 -0.31
C ASP A 28 -5.84 -16.13 0.87
N ASP A 29 -4.70 -15.45 0.91
CA ASP A 29 -4.43 -14.44 1.93
C ASP A 29 -5.40 -13.26 1.81
N PHE A 30 -5.72 -12.81 0.59
CA PHE A 30 -6.71 -11.77 0.37
C PHE A 30 -8.08 -12.16 0.95
N ILE A 31 -8.56 -13.38 0.71
CA ILE A 31 -9.82 -13.89 1.26
C ILE A 31 -9.76 -13.88 2.79
N ARG A 32 -8.66 -14.30 3.42
CA ARG A 32 -8.51 -14.24 4.89
C ARG A 32 -8.68 -12.82 5.41
N PHE A 33 -8.09 -11.81 4.76
CA PHE A 33 -8.29 -10.41 5.16
C PHE A 33 -9.70 -9.90 4.91
N ILE A 34 -10.38 -10.34 3.85
CA ILE A 34 -11.80 -10.03 3.64
C ILE A 34 -12.67 -10.65 4.73
N GLN A 35 -12.33 -11.83 5.26
CA GLN A 35 -13.06 -12.39 6.41
C GLN A 35 -12.85 -11.54 7.66
N ILE A 36 -11.61 -11.13 7.96
CA ILE A 36 -11.32 -10.22 9.09
C ILE A 36 -12.08 -8.89 8.93
N TRP A 37 -12.11 -8.34 7.72
CA TRP A 37 -12.84 -7.11 7.42
C TRP A 37 -14.34 -7.17 7.73
N LYS A 38 -14.97 -8.35 7.73
CA LYS A 38 -16.41 -8.48 8.08
C LYS A 38 -16.71 -8.11 9.54
N ASP A 39 -15.70 -8.11 10.40
CA ASP A 39 -15.81 -7.66 11.80
C ASP A 39 -15.62 -6.14 11.96
N PHE A 40 -15.34 -5.43 10.87
CA PHE A 40 -15.21 -3.98 10.81
C PHE A 40 -16.51 -3.34 10.31
N LYS A 41 -17.45 -3.15 11.25
CA LYS A 41 -18.83 -2.76 10.95
C LYS A 41 -19.11 -1.26 11.12
N ASP A 42 -18.25 -0.52 11.82
CA ASP A 42 -18.45 0.92 12.06
C ASP A 42 -18.22 1.73 10.79
N ASP A 43 -19.04 2.74 10.50
CA ASP A 43 -18.88 3.62 9.32
C ASP A 43 -17.57 4.41 9.28
N ASN A 44 -16.79 4.38 10.37
CA ASN A 44 -15.45 4.93 10.47
C ASN A 44 -14.38 3.83 10.59
N ASP A 45 -14.72 2.58 10.30
CA ASP A 45 -13.74 1.55 10.04
C ASP A 45 -13.24 1.65 8.59
N TYR A 46 -11.95 1.37 8.36
CA TYR A 46 -11.33 1.49 7.04
C TYR A 46 -10.51 0.24 6.70
N PHE A 47 -10.56 -0.23 5.46
CA PHE A 47 -9.65 -1.22 4.91
C PHE A 47 -8.60 -0.50 4.05
N ILE A 48 -7.32 -0.67 4.37
CA ILE A 48 -6.20 -0.10 3.61
C ILE A 48 -5.28 -1.23 3.14
N ILE A 49 -5.13 -1.37 1.82
CA ILE A 49 -4.06 -2.17 1.19
C ILE A 49 -2.95 -1.20 0.80
N THR A 50 -1.71 -1.42 1.24
CA THR A 50 -0.64 -0.43 1.06
C THR A 50 -0.01 -0.39 -0.33
N GLY A 51 -0.44 -1.24 -1.25
CA GLY A 51 0.15 -1.40 -2.59
C GLY A 51 0.62 -2.84 -2.82
N ASP A 52 1.24 -3.06 -3.98
CA ASP A 52 1.73 -4.38 -4.42
C ASP A 52 0.62 -5.45 -4.33
N LEU A 53 -0.54 -5.09 -4.87
CA LEU A 53 -1.67 -6.00 -5.01
C LEU A 53 -1.41 -7.04 -6.09
N ILE A 54 -0.73 -6.62 -7.17
CA ILE A 54 -0.54 -7.41 -8.39
C ILE A 54 0.89 -7.94 -8.54
N HIS A 55 1.10 -8.66 -9.64
CA HIS A 55 2.38 -9.23 -10.11
C HIS A 55 2.91 -10.28 -9.14
N ALA A 56 2.39 -11.50 -9.24
CA ALA A 56 2.80 -12.60 -8.39
C ALA A 56 4.25 -13.04 -8.65
N MET A 57 4.77 -13.83 -7.72
CA MET A 57 6.08 -14.45 -7.80
C MET A 57 6.02 -15.74 -8.65
N GLY A 58 5.64 -15.63 -9.92
CA GLY A 58 5.42 -16.77 -10.83
C GLY A 58 4.05 -16.72 -11.51
N VAL A 59 3.84 -17.56 -12.53
CA VAL A 59 2.60 -17.54 -13.35
C VAL A 59 1.55 -18.54 -12.81
N GLU A 60 1.96 -19.67 -12.24
CA GLU A 60 1.07 -20.81 -12.00
C GLU A 60 -0.08 -20.55 -11.01
N ASP A 61 0.02 -19.53 -10.16
CA ASP A 61 -1.02 -19.15 -9.18
C ASP A 61 -1.28 -17.63 -9.09
N ASP A 62 -0.98 -16.87 -10.16
CA ASP A 62 -1.19 -15.42 -10.14
C ASP A 62 -2.67 -15.05 -10.28
N ARG A 63 -3.30 -14.62 -9.18
CA ARG A 63 -4.70 -14.15 -9.14
C ARG A 63 -4.82 -12.62 -9.14
N SER A 64 -3.81 -11.92 -9.66
CA SER A 64 -3.80 -10.46 -9.75
C SER A 64 -5.03 -9.89 -10.45
N LEU A 65 -5.53 -10.56 -11.50
CA LEU A 65 -6.71 -10.10 -12.24
C LEU A 65 -7.99 -10.17 -11.41
N GLU A 66 -8.20 -11.26 -10.65
CA GLU A 66 -9.35 -11.36 -9.74
C GLU A 66 -9.27 -10.34 -8.61
N LEU A 67 -8.07 -10.14 -8.05
CA LEU A 67 -7.84 -9.16 -6.99
C LEU A 67 -8.11 -7.74 -7.49
N LEU A 68 -7.60 -7.38 -8.68
CA LEU A 68 -7.85 -6.07 -9.28
C LEU A 68 -9.34 -5.82 -9.52
N ASP A 69 -10.05 -6.77 -10.14
CA ASP A 69 -11.48 -6.60 -10.42
C ASP A 69 -12.27 -6.40 -9.11
N TYR A 70 -11.98 -7.19 -8.08
CA TYR A 70 -12.63 -7.07 -6.77
C TYR A 70 -12.29 -5.73 -6.09
N VAL A 71 -11.00 -5.41 -5.95
CA VAL A 71 -10.52 -4.23 -5.23
C VAL A 71 -10.94 -2.95 -5.94
N LYS A 72 -10.89 -2.90 -7.28
CA LYS A 72 -11.41 -1.79 -8.08
C LYS A 72 -12.88 -1.53 -7.76
N SER A 73 -13.72 -2.56 -7.88
CA SER A 73 -15.16 -2.46 -7.59
C SER A 73 -15.42 -1.98 -6.15
N HIS A 74 -14.66 -2.49 -5.17
CA HIS A 74 -14.83 -2.09 -3.76
C HIS A 74 -14.34 -0.68 -3.48
N CYS A 75 -13.23 -0.23 -4.07
CA CYS A 75 -12.76 1.15 -3.94
C CYS A 75 -13.74 2.15 -4.57
N GLU A 76 -14.35 1.79 -5.71
CA GLU A 76 -15.35 2.62 -6.41
C GLU A 76 -16.69 2.66 -5.66
N THR A 77 -17.05 1.59 -4.95
CA THR A 77 -18.34 1.46 -4.24
C THR A 77 -18.28 1.95 -2.80
N PHE A 78 -17.22 1.60 -2.07
CA PHE A 78 -17.12 1.81 -0.63
C PHE A 78 -16.03 2.83 -0.30
N ARG A 79 -16.45 3.99 0.22
CA ARG A 79 -15.55 5.05 0.68
C ARG A 79 -14.61 4.65 1.83
N ARG A 80 -14.78 3.45 2.39
CA ARG A 80 -13.99 2.89 3.50
C ARG A 80 -12.95 1.87 3.02
N PHE A 81 -12.92 1.55 1.73
CA PHE A 81 -12.03 0.54 1.16
C PHE A 81 -11.02 1.23 0.25
N HIS A 82 -9.73 1.06 0.54
CA HIS A 82 -8.66 1.81 -0.10
C HIS A 82 -7.51 0.90 -0.51
N LEU A 83 -7.12 1.01 -1.77
CA LEU A 83 -5.83 0.56 -2.26
C LEU A 83 -4.92 1.79 -2.40
N LEU A 84 -3.70 1.70 -1.88
CA LEU A 84 -2.65 2.67 -2.15
C LEU A 84 -1.83 2.23 -3.36
N LEU A 85 -1.23 3.20 -4.03
CA LEU A 85 -0.31 2.95 -5.12
C LEU A 85 0.96 2.28 -4.57
N GLY A 86 1.28 1.07 -5.06
CA GLY A 86 2.58 0.43 -4.87
C GLY A 86 3.49 0.59 -6.08
N ASN A 87 4.70 0.05 -6.00
CA ASN A 87 5.64 0.09 -7.12
C ASN A 87 5.22 -0.84 -8.26
N HIS A 88 4.47 -1.90 -7.96
CA HIS A 88 3.94 -2.81 -8.98
C HIS A 88 2.77 -2.20 -9.76
N GLU A 89 1.89 -1.46 -9.08
CA GLU A 89 0.84 -0.68 -9.76
C GLU A 89 1.46 0.46 -10.59
N TRP A 90 2.48 1.14 -10.06
CA TRP A 90 3.23 2.16 -10.83
C TRP A 90 3.87 1.58 -12.10
N ALA A 91 4.42 0.36 -12.03
CA ALA A 91 5.03 -0.31 -13.19
C ALA A 91 4.01 -0.54 -14.31
N THR A 92 2.77 -0.84 -13.94
CA THR A 92 1.66 -1.00 -14.88
C THR A 92 1.27 0.34 -15.53
N ILE A 93 1.22 1.42 -14.75
CA ILE A 93 0.89 2.78 -15.25
C ILE A 93 1.98 3.29 -16.20
N SER A 94 3.24 3.08 -15.84
CA SER A 94 4.40 3.69 -16.51
C SER A 94 4.96 2.85 -17.65
N ASP A 95 4.45 1.63 -17.85
CA ASP A 95 4.98 0.63 -18.78
C ASP A 95 6.48 0.33 -18.56
N VAL A 96 6.93 0.45 -17.31
CA VAL A 96 8.32 0.14 -16.92
C VAL A 96 8.37 -1.25 -16.34
N SER A 97 9.19 -2.11 -16.95
CA SER A 97 9.37 -3.48 -16.49
C SER A 97 9.97 -3.54 -15.09
N ILE A 98 9.39 -4.38 -14.23
CA ILE A 98 9.95 -4.72 -12.93
C ILE A 98 10.38 -6.18 -12.89
N TYR A 99 11.48 -6.42 -12.20
CA TYR A 99 12.11 -7.72 -12.09
C TYR A 99 12.28 -8.13 -10.64
N LYS A 100 12.07 -9.40 -10.37
CA LYS A 100 12.32 -9.98 -9.04
C LYS A 100 12.83 -11.41 -9.18
N GLY A 101 13.99 -11.68 -8.58
CA GLY A 101 14.65 -12.99 -8.72
C GLY A 101 14.97 -13.39 -10.17
N GLY A 102 15.17 -12.42 -11.07
CA GLY A 102 15.42 -12.65 -12.49
C GLY A 102 14.17 -12.81 -13.36
N VAL A 103 12.97 -12.82 -12.77
CA VAL A 103 11.70 -12.93 -13.50
C VAL A 103 11.17 -11.53 -13.81
N ASN A 104 10.79 -11.28 -15.07
CA ASN A 104 10.07 -10.07 -15.47
C ASN A 104 8.58 -10.24 -15.10
N GLN A 105 8.15 -9.59 -14.03
CA GLN A 105 6.79 -9.76 -13.53
C GLN A 105 5.75 -8.96 -14.33
N THR A 106 6.16 -7.86 -14.96
CA THR A 106 5.31 -7.10 -15.88
C THR A 106 4.93 -7.96 -17.09
N LEU A 107 5.89 -8.70 -17.65
CA LEU A 107 5.64 -9.63 -18.75
C LEU A 107 4.72 -10.78 -18.33
N SER A 108 4.94 -11.36 -17.14
CA SER A 108 4.04 -12.40 -16.60
C SER A 108 2.60 -11.90 -16.49
N PHE A 109 2.40 -10.68 -16.00
CA PHE A 109 1.07 -10.08 -15.90
C PHE A 109 0.43 -9.81 -17.28
N GLU A 110 1.22 -9.38 -18.26
CA GLU A 110 0.77 -9.24 -19.65
C GLU A 110 0.33 -10.59 -20.24
N VAL A 111 1.06 -11.68 -19.95
CA VAL A 111 0.67 -13.04 -20.37
C VAL A 111 -0.69 -13.40 -19.77
N LEU A 112 -0.94 -13.16 -18.48
CA LEU A 112 -2.24 -13.41 -17.85
C LEU A 112 -3.37 -12.64 -18.53
N LEU A 113 -3.15 -11.36 -18.84
CA LEU A 113 -4.11 -10.53 -19.55
C LEU A 113 -4.41 -11.08 -20.94
N LYS A 114 -3.38 -11.46 -21.71
CA LYS A 114 -3.51 -12.07 -23.03
C LYS A 114 -4.26 -13.39 -22.98
N GLU A 115 -3.99 -14.22 -21.97
CA GLU A 115 -4.65 -15.50 -21.81
C GLU A 115 -6.14 -15.34 -21.49
N LYS A 116 -6.49 -14.45 -20.56
CA LYS A 116 -7.87 -14.24 -20.11
C LYS A 116 -8.72 -13.44 -21.11
N PHE A 117 -8.18 -12.36 -21.66
CA PHE A 117 -8.95 -11.42 -22.48
C PHE A 117 -8.70 -11.53 -23.99
N LYS A 118 -7.75 -12.38 -24.42
CA LYS A 118 -7.39 -12.59 -25.82
C LYS A 118 -7.18 -11.24 -26.53
N ALA A 119 -7.79 -11.00 -27.69
CA ALA A 119 -7.65 -9.75 -28.43
C ALA A 119 -8.01 -8.47 -27.64
N GLY A 120 -8.80 -8.59 -26.56
CA GLY A 120 -9.20 -7.46 -25.71
C GLY A 120 -8.20 -7.09 -24.61
N TRP A 121 -7.06 -7.80 -24.50
CA TRP A 121 -6.14 -7.65 -23.36
C TRP A 121 -5.61 -6.22 -23.17
N ARG A 122 -5.28 -5.50 -24.25
CA ARG A 122 -4.78 -4.11 -24.17
C ARG A 122 -5.83 -3.17 -23.60
N LYS A 123 -7.07 -3.25 -24.10
CA LYS A 123 -8.18 -2.43 -23.59
C LYS A 123 -8.39 -2.66 -22.09
N LYS A 124 -8.23 -3.91 -21.64
CA LYS A 124 -8.37 -4.23 -20.22
C LYS A 124 -7.18 -3.74 -19.39
N LEU A 125 -5.96 -3.80 -19.94
CA LEU A 125 -4.78 -3.18 -19.33
C LEU A 125 -4.97 -1.67 -19.16
N ASP A 126 -5.46 -0.98 -20.19
CA ASP A 126 -5.74 0.46 -20.14
C ASP A 126 -6.79 0.78 -19.06
N GLU A 127 -7.88 0.01 -18.99
CA GLU A 127 -8.90 0.15 -17.93
C GLU A 127 -8.31 -0.01 -16.51
N TYR A 128 -7.41 -0.98 -16.33
CA TYR A 128 -6.71 -1.14 -15.05
C TYR A 128 -5.76 0.04 -14.80
N ALA A 129 -4.96 0.46 -15.77
CA ALA A 129 -4.06 1.60 -15.63
C ALA A 129 -4.82 2.88 -15.24
N GLU A 130 -5.96 3.18 -15.88
CA GLU A 130 -6.82 4.31 -15.53
C GLU A 130 -7.36 4.25 -14.08
N PHE A 131 -7.62 3.06 -13.57
CA PHE A 131 -7.97 2.88 -12.16
C PHE A 131 -6.76 3.10 -11.24
N LEU A 132 -5.62 2.49 -11.57
CA LEU A 132 -4.38 2.58 -10.80
C LEU A 132 -3.86 4.03 -10.73
N GLU A 133 -4.04 4.80 -11.80
CA GLU A 133 -3.74 6.23 -11.86
C GLU A 133 -4.56 7.07 -10.88
N LYS A 134 -5.70 6.59 -10.39
CA LYS A 134 -6.53 7.30 -9.42
C LYS A 134 -6.13 6.99 -7.98
N LEU A 135 -5.29 5.98 -7.76
CA LEU A 135 -4.95 5.54 -6.41
C LEU A 135 -4.20 6.64 -5.62
N PRO A 136 -4.52 6.82 -4.33
CA PRO A 136 -3.71 7.62 -3.42
C PRO A 136 -2.35 6.95 -3.16
N VAL A 137 -1.35 7.73 -2.78
CA VAL A 137 -0.01 7.21 -2.44
C VAL A 137 0.15 6.92 -0.95
N ALA A 138 -0.71 7.51 -0.11
CA ALA A 138 -0.59 7.43 1.33
C ALA A 138 -1.91 7.69 2.06
N VAL A 139 -1.95 7.23 3.31
CA VAL A 139 -2.93 7.61 4.31
C VAL A 139 -2.23 8.34 5.45
N LYS A 140 -2.83 9.43 5.91
CA LYS A 140 -2.44 10.14 7.13
C LYS A 140 -3.60 10.15 8.10
N THR A 141 -3.37 9.75 9.35
CA THR A 141 -4.42 9.68 10.36
C THR A 141 -4.36 10.88 11.32
N ARG A 142 -5.51 11.26 11.89
CA ARG A 142 -5.57 12.31 12.94
C ARG A 142 -4.84 11.90 14.22
N ASN A 143 -4.69 10.59 14.49
CA ASN A 143 -3.89 10.09 15.62
C ASN A 143 -2.39 9.95 15.30
N LYS A 144 -1.90 10.60 14.23
CA LYS A 144 -0.46 10.81 13.95
C LYS A 144 0.27 9.57 13.40
N VAL A 145 -0.41 8.76 12.58
CA VAL A 145 0.20 7.66 11.83
C VAL A 145 0.21 8.00 10.34
N PHE A 146 1.35 7.81 9.69
CA PHE A 146 1.49 7.88 8.24
C PHE A 146 1.59 6.46 7.68
N ILE A 147 0.86 6.13 6.63
CA ILE A 147 0.80 4.80 6.05
C ILE A 147 1.04 4.95 4.56
N SER A 148 2.02 4.23 4.02
CA SER A 148 2.36 4.24 2.59
C SER A 148 2.90 2.89 2.17
N HIS A 149 3.10 2.70 0.87
CA HIS A 149 3.70 1.47 0.35
C HIS A 149 5.09 1.22 0.91
N ALA A 150 6.02 2.15 0.67
CA ALA A 150 7.41 2.03 1.09
C ALA A 150 7.83 3.19 2.02
N GLY A 151 9.14 3.37 2.19
CA GLY A 151 9.75 4.36 3.08
C GLY A 151 9.59 5.82 2.65
N PRO A 152 10.03 6.78 3.48
CA PRO A 152 9.82 8.20 3.24
C PRO A 152 10.67 8.70 2.05
N PRO A 153 10.13 9.63 1.24
CA PRO A 153 10.92 10.46 0.35
C PRO A 153 11.75 11.48 1.14
N LYS A 154 12.86 11.93 0.57
CA LYS A 154 13.81 12.86 1.21
C LYS A 154 13.42 14.33 0.99
N ASP A 155 12.89 14.67 -0.18
CA ASP A 155 12.68 16.06 -0.62
C ASP A 155 11.20 16.48 -0.57
N VAL A 156 10.50 16.08 0.50
CA VAL A 156 9.15 16.56 0.81
C VAL A 156 9.21 17.64 1.88
N LYS A 157 8.77 18.84 1.51
CA LYS A 157 8.81 20.07 2.34
C LYS A 157 7.47 20.37 2.99
N SER A 158 6.38 19.88 2.40
CA SER A 158 5.02 20.10 2.90
C SER A 158 4.10 18.92 2.61
N VAL A 159 2.96 18.85 3.32
CA VAL A 159 1.88 17.89 3.00
C VAL A 159 1.35 18.11 1.57
N LYS A 160 1.38 19.35 1.06
CA LYS A 160 0.91 19.66 -0.30
C LYS A 160 1.74 18.94 -1.37
N ASP A 161 3.03 18.72 -1.12
CA ASP A 161 3.90 18.01 -2.05
C ASP A 161 3.45 16.54 -2.22
N LEU A 162 2.88 15.94 -1.16
CA LEU A 162 2.29 14.60 -1.22
C LEU A 162 0.91 14.60 -1.89
N VAL A 163 0.08 15.60 -1.58
CA VAL A 163 -1.25 15.78 -2.20
C VAL A 163 -1.12 15.86 -3.72
N ASN A 164 -0.10 16.56 -4.20
CA ASN A 164 0.15 16.85 -5.61
C ASN A 164 1.24 15.96 -6.23
N ILE A 165 1.67 14.90 -5.54
CA ILE A 165 2.91 14.18 -5.88
C ILE A 165 2.93 13.63 -7.30
N ALA A 166 1.77 13.33 -7.90
CA ALA A 166 1.66 12.78 -9.24
C ALA A 166 1.37 13.83 -10.34
N GLU A 167 1.21 15.11 -10.00
CA GLU A 167 0.91 16.17 -10.98
C GLU A 167 2.04 16.35 -12.01
N GLY A 168 3.28 16.07 -11.61
CA GLY A 168 4.46 16.07 -12.51
C GLY A 168 4.61 14.80 -13.36
N GLY A 169 3.63 13.90 -13.35
CA GLY A 169 3.70 12.59 -13.99
C GLY A 169 4.39 11.52 -13.15
N TYR A 170 4.40 10.30 -13.70
CA TYR A 170 4.88 9.09 -13.01
C TYR A 170 6.36 8.80 -13.29
N LEU A 171 6.86 9.17 -14.46
CA LEU A 171 8.26 8.99 -14.89
C LEU A 171 9.12 10.20 -14.50
N GLY A 172 10.37 9.96 -14.10
CA GLY A 172 11.30 11.03 -13.70
C GLY A 172 10.95 11.72 -12.37
N ASN A 173 9.91 11.25 -11.68
CA ASN A 173 9.41 11.84 -10.45
C ASN A 173 10.11 11.24 -9.22
N THR A 174 11.15 11.91 -8.73
CA THR A 174 11.99 11.39 -7.65
C THR A 174 11.24 11.14 -6.34
N ASN A 175 10.33 12.04 -5.93
CA ASN A 175 9.60 11.87 -4.68
C ASN A 175 8.60 10.72 -4.76
N LEU A 176 7.90 10.58 -5.90
CA LEU A 176 7.00 9.46 -6.14
C LEU A 176 7.76 8.13 -6.18
N PHE A 177 8.90 8.09 -6.88
CA PHE A 177 9.76 6.91 -6.89
C PHE A 177 10.23 6.56 -5.47
N GLN A 178 10.70 7.54 -4.70
CA GLN A 178 11.18 7.26 -3.35
C GLN A 178 10.09 6.71 -2.42
N ILE A 179 8.87 7.27 -2.42
CA ILE A 179 7.79 6.78 -1.54
C ILE A 179 7.27 5.38 -1.92
N LEU A 180 7.56 4.93 -3.13
CA LEU A 180 7.17 3.63 -3.67
C LEU A 180 8.29 2.57 -3.63
N TRP A 181 9.58 2.96 -3.61
CA TRP A 181 10.72 2.03 -3.62
C TRP A 181 11.59 2.05 -2.36
N ASN A 182 11.62 3.13 -1.58
CA ASN A 182 12.61 3.28 -0.52
C ASN A 182 12.48 2.18 0.56
N ARG A 183 13.58 1.49 0.83
CA ARG A 183 13.73 0.52 1.91
C ARG A 183 14.60 1.10 3.02
N TYR A 184 14.54 0.51 4.21
CA TYR A 184 15.48 0.89 5.25
C TYR A 184 16.92 0.61 4.77
N GLY A 185 17.75 1.66 4.76
CA GLY A 185 19.04 1.69 4.07
C GLY A 185 19.13 2.82 3.04
N ASP A 186 18.03 3.11 2.33
CA ASP A 186 17.96 4.18 1.33
C ASP A 186 17.78 5.56 1.96
N TYR A 187 17.23 5.60 3.18
CA TYR A 187 17.06 6.78 4.01
C TYR A 187 17.60 6.54 5.41
N SER A 188 18.04 7.61 6.06
CA SER A 188 18.49 7.60 7.44
C SER A 188 17.34 7.77 8.42
N LYS A 189 17.60 7.50 9.70
CA LYS A 189 16.64 7.82 10.79
C LYS A 189 16.34 9.33 10.85
N LYS A 190 17.30 10.18 10.49
CA LYS A 190 17.12 11.63 10.44
C LYS A 190 16.15 12.03 9.33
N ASP A 191 16.25 11.39 8.16
CA ASP A 191 15.34 11.65 7.04
C ASP A 191 13.91 11.26 7.41
N LEU A 192 13.71 10.07 8.00
CA LEU A 192 12.42 9.63 8.54
C LEU A 192 11.88 10.61 9.60
N ASP A 193 12.73 11.11 10.48
CA ASP A 193 12.37 12.09 11.50
C ASP A 193 11.91 13.42 10.91
N CYS A 194 12.63 13.93 9.91
CA CYS A 194 12.28 15.15 9.19
C CYS A 194 10.97 14.98 8.43
N PHE A 195 10.82 13.89 7.69
CA PHE A 195 9.60 13.59 6.94
C PHE A 195 8.37 13.53 7.86
N LEU A 196 8.45 12.77 8.96
CA LEU A 196 7.34 12.65 9.91
C LEU A 196 6.96 13.99 10.57
N LYS A 197 7.94 14.88 10.80
CA LYS A 197 7.66 16.25 11.25
C LYS A 197 6.89 17.04 10.18
N VAL A 198 7.31 16.97 8.92
CA VAL A 198 6.66 17.66 7.79
C VAL A 198 5.20 17.23 7.63
N VAL A 199 4.94 15.91 7.69
CA VAL A 199 3.56 15.38 7.59
C VAL A 199 2.78 15.42 8.91
N ASN A 200 3.40 15.92 9.98
CA ASN A 200 2.83 16.02 11.32
C ASN A 200 2.30 14.66 11.84
N CYS A 201 3.15 13.63 11.76
CA CYS A 201 2.92 12.28 12.27
C CYS A 201 4.06 11.86 13.22
N ASN A 202 3.78 10.83 14.03
CA ASN A 202 4.68 10.29 15.04
C ASN A 202 5.21 8.90 14.66
N ALA A 203 4.48 8.19 13.80
CA ALA A 203 4.79 6.84 13.37
C ALA A 203 4.50 6.66 11.88
N MET A 204 5.19 5.69 11.27
CA MET A 204 5.00 5.27 9.89
C MET A 204 4.74 3.76 9.82
N ILE A 205 3.78 3.32 9.01
CA ILE A 205 3.57 1.91 8.67
C ILE A 205 3.85 1.74 7.18
N VAL A 206 4.63 0.72 6.82
CA VAL A 206 5.02 0.43 5.43
C VAL A 206 5.00 -1.06 5.14
N GLY A 207 4.80 -1.40 3.87
CA GLY A 207 5.02 -2.72 3.29
C GLY A 207 6.36 -2.79 2.55
N HIS A 208 6.32 -3.30 1.32
CA HIS A 208 7.39 -3.37 0.30
C HIS A 208 8.61 -4.23 0.64
N THR A 209 8.99 -4.29 1.92
CA THR A 209 10.14 -5.05 2.43
C THR A 209 9.69 -6.31 3.16
N PRO A 210 9.89 -7.50 2.56
CA PRO A 210 9.55 -8.75 3.21
C PRO A 210 10.34 -8.94 4.50
N VAL A 211 9.63 -9.13 5.61
CA VAL A 211 10.15 -9.41 6.95
C VAL A 211 9.41 -10.60 7.55
N ASP A 212 9.89 -11.14 8.67
CA ASP A 212 9.16 -12.17 9.41
C ASP A 212 8.02 -11.52 10.22
N GLY A 213 6.87 -11.34 9.58
CA GLY A 213 5.68 -10.68 10.13
C GLY A 213 5.83 -9.18 10.23
N ILE A 214 6.68 -8.70 11.15
CA ILE A 214 6.92 -7.28 11.37
C ILE A 214 8.39 -6.96 11.64
N LYS A 215 8.79 -5.72 11.38
CA LYS A 215 10.08 -5.19 11.80
C LYS A 215 9.97 -3.73 12.21
N LEU A 216 10.36 -3.43 13.45
CA LEU A 216 10.42 -2.06 13.95
C LEU A 216 11.77 -1.42 13.58
N ILE A 217 11.72 -0.31 12.84
CA ILE A 217 12.89 0.51 12.52
C ILE A 217 13.00 1.67 13.52
N GLY A 218 13.94 1.52 14.45
CA GLY A 218 14.15 2.50 15.52
C GLY A 218 12.93 2.63 16.43
N LYS A 219 12.34 3.84 16.48
CA LYS A 219 11.11 4.10 17.23
C LYS A 219 9.96 4.56 16.34
N LYS A 220 10.17 4.77 15.03
CA LYS A 220 9.26 5.59 14.22
C LYS A 220 8.64 4.89 13.02
N GLN A 221 9.15 3.74 12.59
CA GLN A 221 8.55 3.02 11.48
C GLN A 221 8.37 1.54 11.82
N LEU A 222 7.23 1.00 11.42
CA LEU A 222 6.89 -0.41 11.46
C LEU A 222 6.75 -0.92 10.03
N ILE A 223 7.60 -1.87 9.65
CA ILE A 223 7.45 -2.64 8.41
C ILE A 223 6.56 -3.83 8.73
N VAL A 224 5.58 -4.11 7.86
CA VAL A 224 4.60 -5.20 8.02
C VAL A 224 4.57 -6.04 6.75
N SER A 225 4.52 -7.37 6.88
CA SER A 225 4.34 -8.31 5.76
C SER A 225 3.06 -9.11 5.96
N SER A 226 2.01 -8.77 5.20
CA SER A 226 0.69 -9.39 5.35
C SER A 226 0.48 -10.62 4.48
N SER A 227 1.11 -10.72 3.31
CA SER A 227 1.13 -11.94 2.51
C SER A 227 2.56 -12.30 2.10
N TYR A 228 3.20 -11.47 1.28
CA TYR A 228 4.58 -11.71 0.86
C TYR A 228 5.57 -11.45 2.01
N SER A 229 5.92 -12.53 2.71
CA SER A 229 6.65 -12.51 3.99
C SER A 229 7.89 -13.42 3.97
N ARG A 230 8.81 -13.22 4.93
CA ARG A 230 9.95 -14.13 5.20
C ARG A 230 9.67 -15.15 6.30
N GLY A 231 8.42 -15.25 6.74
CA GLY A 231 7.98 -16.15 7.79
C GLY A 231 6.51 -15.90 8.10
N LYS A 232 6.22 -15.44 9.31
CA LYS A 232 4.87 -15.13 9.78
C LYS A 232 4.22 -14.04 8.93
N LYS A 233 2.90 -14.07 8.83
CA LYS A 233 2.11 -13.05 8.15
C LYS A 233 1.37 -12.21 9.17
N ALA A 234 1.51 -10.89 9.07
CA ALA A 234 0.99 -9.95 10.06
C ALA A 234 0.22 -8.80 9.41
N TYR A 235 -0.69 -8.21 10.17
CA TYR A 235 -1.46 -7.03 9.78
C TYR A 235 -1.63 -6.12 11.00
N VAL A 236 -2.12 -4.90 10.78
CA VAL A 236 -2.34 -3.94 11.86
C VAL A 236 -3.82 -3.57 11.93
N GLU A 237 -4.42 -3.76 13.10
CA GLU A 237 -5.73 -3.22 13.45
C GLU A 237 -5.53 -1.90 14.20
N LEU A 238 -5.31 -0.82 13.44
CA LEU A 238 -5.01 0.49 14.00
C LEU A 238 -6.28 1.09 14.62
N ASP A 239 -6.33 1.22 15.94
CA ASP A 239 -7.35 2.01 16.61
C ASP A 239 -7.09 3.51 16.37
N LEU A 240 -8.00 4.18 15.67
CA LEU A 240 -7.84 5.59 15.30
C LEU A 240 -8.13 6.55 16.46
N THR A 241 -8.66 6.06 17.58
CA THR A 241 -8.95 6.84 18.79
C THR A 241 -7.74 6.91 19.74
N GLU A 242 -6.88 5.88 19.68
CA GLU A 242 -5.71 5.72 20.52
C GLU A 242 -4.65 6.82 20.29
N LYS A 243 -3.92 7.16 21.35
CA LYS A 243 -2.82 8.13 21.28
C LYS A 243 -1.53 7.44 20.85
N ILE A 244 -1.07 7.74 19.63
CA ILE A 244 0.22 7.23 19.12
C ILE A 244 1.33 8.25 19.37
N LYS A 245 2.28 7.91 20.25
CA LYS A 245 3.49 8.69 20.51
C LYS A 245 4.60 8.34 19.54
N ASN A 246 4.70 7.07 19.12
CA ASN A 246 5.66 6.57 18.14
C ASN A 246 5.28 5.16 17.67
N ALA A 247 6.07 4.55 16.78
CA ALA A 247 5.74 3.25 16.16
C ALA A 247 5.75 2.06 17.13
N ARG A 248 6.35 2.18 18.33
CA ARG A 248 6.25 1.11 19.35
C ARG A 248 4.82 0.93 19.84
N ASP A 249 4.03 2.01 19.89
CA ASP A 249 2.63 1.96 20.30
C ASP A 249 1.76 1.18 19.29
N LEU A 250 2.26 0.95 18.07
CA LEU A 250 1.59 0.15 17.05
C LEU A 250 1.74 -1.36 17.31
N LEU A 251 2.75 -1.79 18.06
CA LEU A 251 3.02 -3.21 18.29
C LEU A 251 1.87 -3.92 19.00
N LYS A 252 1.15 -3.24 19.90
CA LYS A 252 -0.05 -3.77 20.57
C LYS A 252 -1.25 -3.94 19.61
N MET A 253 -1.19 -3.33 18.44
CA MET A 253 -2.22 -3.35 17.40
C MET A 253 -1.87 -4.31 16.26
N VAL A 254 -0.68 -4.93 16.31
CA VAL A 254 -0.29 -5.98 15.36
C VAL A 254 -1.07 -7.25 15.68
N ARG A 255 -1.54 -7.91 14.63
CA ARG A 255 -2.14 -9.23 14.65
C ARG A 255 -1.44 -10.10 13.62
N TYR A 256 -1.61 -11.40 13.75
CA TYR A 256 -1.06 -12.39 12.85
C TYR A 256 -2.21 -13.21 12.26
N ILE A 257 -2.11 -13.54 10.98
CA ILE A 257 -2.97 -14.60 10.43
C ILE A 257 -2.29 -15.93 10.72
N GLY A 258 -3.07 -16.91 11.18
CA GLY A 258 -2.59 -18.28 11.34
C GLY A 258 -2.16 -18.87 10.00
N GLU A 259 -1.36 -19.93 10.03
CA GLU A 259 -1.04 -20.73 8.83
C GLU A 259 -2.29 -21.39 8.25
#